data_AF-A0A7Z9Y8X9-F1
#
_entry.id   AF-A0A7Z9Y8X9-F1
#
_cell.length_a   1.000
_cell.length_b   1.000
_cell.length_c   1.000
_cell.angle_alpha   90.00
_cell.angle_beta   90.00
_cell.angle_gamma   90.00
#
_symmetry.space_group_name_H-M   'P 1'
#
loop_
_entity.id
_entity.type
_entity.pdbx_description
1 polymer ?
#
loop_
_entity_poly.entity_id
_entity_poly.type
_entity_poly.pdbx_seq_one_letter_code
_entity_poly.pdbx_strand_id
1 'polypeptide(L)'
;MKQCPGHMKSISFETYEVRCPQCGRILEFFSDEPKLRCKCGAVVYRETQPTCAEWCPFAAECLAGVLSSEQIEELKRRREMRKCEENIEFFERIKKLCQNKSLMFRGKI
;
A
#
# COMPACT_ATOMS: atom_id res chain seq x y z
N MET A 1 5.14 7.68 -17.13
CA MET A 1 5.34 6.31 -16.58
C MET A 1 4.61 6.23 -15.25
N LYS A 2 3.83 5.16 -15.00
CA LYS A 2 3.27 4.90 -13.66
C LYS A 2 4.39 4.30 -12.80
N GLN A 3 4.77 4.97 -11.72
CA GLN A 3 5.79 4.48 -10.79
C GLN A 3 5.12 3.75 -9.63
N CYS A 4 5.81 2.78 -9.03
CA CYS A 4 5.37 2.18 -7.78
C CYS A 4 5.29 3.29 -6.72
N PRO A 5 4.16 3.46 -6.00
CA PRO A 5 4.06 4.40 -4.89
C PRO A 5 5.13 4.19 -3.83
N GLY A 6 5.62 2.95 -3.69
CA GLY A 6 6.75 2.62 -2.81
C GLY A 6 7.95 3.51 -3.07
N HIS A 7 8.25 3.83 -4.34
CA HIS A 7 9.43 4.62 -4.72
C HIS A 7 9.42 6.08 -4.22
N MET A 8 8.34 6.52 -3.56
CA MET A 8 8.26 7.84 -2.94
C MET A 8 9.19 7.92 -1.72
N LYS A 9 9.99 9.00 -1.63
CA LYS A 9 10.95 9.23 -0.53
C LYS A 9 10.35 9.21 0.88
N SER A 10 9.03 9.39 0.99
CA SER A 10 8.30 9.39 2.26
C SER A 10 7.98 8.00 2.80
N ILE A 11 8.19 6.93 2.02
CA ILE A 11 7.91 5.56 2.42
C ILE A 11 9.23 4.90 2.83
N SER A 12 9.29 4.40 4.06
CA SER A 12 10.43 3.63 4.55
C SER A 12 10.42 2.22 3.96
N PHE A 13 11.60 1.74 3.59
CA PHE A 13 11.80 0.37 3.15
C PHE A 13 12.63 -0.40 4.16
N GLU A 14 12.27 -1.66 4.34
CA GLU A 14 13.07 -2.63 5.08
C GLU A 14 13.53 -3.71 4.13
N THR A 15 14.70 -4.29 4.41
CA THR A 15 15.26 -5.40 3.64
C THR A 15 15.27 -6.66 4.47
N TYR A 16 15.08 -7.78 3.79
CA TYR A 16 14.89 -9.08 4.41
C TYR A 16 15.68 -10.13 3.64
N GLU A 17 16.43 -10.95 4.37
CA GLU A 17 17.24 -12.00 3.76
C GLU A 17 16.47 -13.31 3.69
N VAL A 18 16.41 -13.90 2.50
CA VAL A 18 15.81 -15.21 2.26
C VAL A 18 16.82 -16.09 1.53
N ARG A 19 17.08 -17.30 2.05
CA ARG A 19 17.93 -18.26 1.35
C ARG A 19 17.17 -18.91 0.21
N CYS A 20 17.78 -18.93 -0.98
CA CYS A 20 17.25 -19.64 -2.13
C CYS A 20 17.24 -21.15 -1.85
N PRO A 21 16.07 -21.82 -1.89
CA PRO A 21 15.97 -23.25 -1.58
C PRO A 21 16.66 -24.14 -2.63
N GLN A 22 16.97 -23.61 -3.81
CA GLN A 22 17.62 -24.36 -4.90
C GLN A 22 19.15 -24.30 -4.89
N CYS A 23 19.75 -23.17 -4.48
CA CYS A 23 21.21 -23.00 -4.55
C CYS A 23 21.85 -22.45 -3.28
N GLY A 24 21.07 -22.19 -2.23
CA GLY A 24 21.54 -21.68 -0.94
C GLY A 24 21.96 -20.20 -0.91
N ARG A 25 21.97 -19.51 -2.06
CA ARG A 25 22.31 -18.08 -2.14
C ARG A 25 21.33 -17.24 -1.32
N ILE A 26 21.86 -16.27 -0.58
CA ILE A 26 21.06 -15.26 0.12
C ILE A 26 20.50 -14.26 -0.90
N LEU A 27 19.19 -14.06 -0.88
CA LEU A 27 18.47 -13.07 -1.65
C LEU A 27 17.98 -11.99 -0.69
N GLU A 28 18.19 -10.73 -1.07
CA GLU A 28 17.72 -9.57 -0.34
C GLU A 28 16.41 -9.10 -0.97
N PHE A 29 15.32 -9.21 -0.21
CA PHE A 29 14.00 -8.74 -0.57
C PHE A 29 13.74 -7.37 0.03
N PHE A 30 13.23 -6.43 -0.77
CA PHE A 30 12.63 -5.22 -0.24
C PHE A 30 11.24 -5.50 0.34
N SER A 31 10.79 -4.65 1.26
CA SER A 31 9.52 -4.78 1.98
C SER A 31 8.28 -4.82 1.07
N ASP A 32 8.39 -4.31 -0.16
CA ASP A 32 7.34 -4.29 -1.18
C ASP A 32 7.49 -5.38 -2.25
N GLU A 33 8.52 -6.23 -2.16
CA GLU A 33 8.77 -7.30 -3.13
C GLU A 33 8.17 -8.65 -2.68
N PRO A 34 7.22 -9.21 -3.46
CA PRO A 34 6.64 -10.52 -3.14
C PRO A 34 7.52 -11.69 -3.59
N LYS A 35 8.35 -11.49 -4.61
CA LYS A 35 9.17 -12.53 -5.24
C LYS A 35 10.40 -11.95 -5.90
N LEU A 36 11.48 -12.73 -5.93
CA LEU A 36 12.71 -12.41 -6.64
C LEU A 36 13.16 -13.57 -7.52
N ARG A 37 13.82 -13.22 -8.63
CA ARG A 37 14.50 -14.21 -9.46
C ARG A 37 15.94 -14.37 -8.96
N CYS A 38 16.26 -15.55 -8.46
CA CYS A 38 17.63 -15.89 -8.09
C CYS A 38 18.53 -15.99 -9.33
N LYS A 39 19.84 -15.75 -9.16
CA LYS A 39 20.83 -15.93 -10.24
C LYS A 39 20.92 -17.38 -10.75
N CYS A 40 20.48 -18.37 -9.97
CA CYS A 40 20.37 -19.75 -10.45
C CYS A 40 19.15 -20.01 -11.35
N GLY A 41 18.28 -19.02 -11.54
CA GLY A 41 17.08 -19.11 -12.38
C GLY A 41 15.78 -19.37 -11.61
N ALA A 42 15.86 -19.87 -10.37
CA ALA A 42 14.69 -20.11 -9.53
C ALA A 42 13.97 -18.80 -9.14
N VAL A 43 12.65 -18.81 -9.13
CA VAL A 43 11.83 -17.74 -8.53
C VAL A 43 11.60 -18.10 -7.07
N VAL A 44 12.04 -17.23 -6.17
CA VAL A 44 11.86 -17.37 -4.73
C VAL A 44 10.77 -16.42 -4.29
N TYR A 45 9.83 -16.93 -3.51
CA TYR A 45 8.75 -16.13 -2.92
C TYR A 45 9.10 -15.83 -1.47
N ARG A 46 8.68 -14.66 -1.01
CA ARG A 46 8.67 -14.34 0.42
C ARG A 46 7.57 -15.17 1.11
N GLU A 47 7.82 -15.59 2.35
CA GLU A 47 6.84 -16.30 3.18
C GLU A 47 5.72 -15.38 3.69
N THR A 48 6.07 -14.16 4.06
CA THR A 48 5.14 -13.15 4.57
C THR A 48 4.57 -12.25 3.47
N GLN A 49 3.43 -11.64 3.74
CA GLN A 49 2.86 -10.64 2.85
C GLN A 49 3.77 -9.39 2.81
N PRO A 50 3.98 -8.76 1.63
CA PRO A 50 4.71 -7.49 1.54
C PRO A 50 4.00 -6.38 2.34
N THR A 51 4.76 -5.51 3.00
CA THR A 51 4.20 -4.43 3.84
C THR A 51 3.41 -3.41 3.02
N CYS A 52 3.71 -3.28 1.72
CA CYS A 52 2.95 -2.44 0.81
C CYS A 52 1.47 -2.86 0.69
N ALA A 53 1.12 -4.10 1.05
CA ALA A 53 -0.26 -4.55 1.13
C ALA A 53 -1.08 -3.75 2.14
N GLU A 54 -0.44 -3.16 3.15
CA GLU A 54 -1.14 -2.41 4.18
C GLU A 54 -1.61 -1.05 3.71
N TRP A 55 -0.82 -0.35 2.89
CA TRP A 55 -1.03 1.06 2.57
C TRP A 55 -1.28 1.32 1.07
N CYS A 56 -0.89 0.41 0.17
CA CYS A 56 -0.95 0.67 -1.26
C CYS A 56 -2.37 0.45 -1.82
N PRO A 57 -2.94 1.43 -2.55
CA PRO A 57 -4.26 1.29 -3.16
C PRO A 57 -4.30 0.32 -4.34
N PHE A 58 -3.13 -0.15 -4.82
CA PHE A 58 -3.01 -1.09 -5.94
C PHE A 58 -2.55 -2.49 -5.50
N ALA A 59 -2.49 -2.75 -4.18
CA ALA A 59 -1.95 -3.98 -3.64
C ALA A 59 -2.70 -5.23 -4.13
N ALA A 60 -4.04 -5.16 -4.20
CA ALA A 60 -4.87 -6.28 -4.65
C ALA A 60 -4.54 -6.66 -6.11
N GLU A 61 -4.36 -5.67 -6.99
CA GLU A 61 -4.00 -5.88 -8.39
C GLU A 61 -2.57 -6.41 -8.54
N CYS A 62 -1.63 -5.86 -7.79
CA CYS A 62 -0.22 -6.27 -7.86
C CYS A 62 0.03 -7.68 -7.30
N LEU A 63 -0.74 -8.10 -6.30
CA LEU A 63 -0.51 -9.34 -5.57
C LEU A 63 -1.45 -10.50 -5.96
N ALA A 64 -2.37 -10.29 -6.91
CA ALA A 64 -3.39 -11.27 -7.31
C ALA A 64 -2.84 -12.64 -7.78
N GLY A 65 -1.59 -12.71 -8.24
CA GLY A 65 -0.92 -13.95 -8.63
C GLY A 65 0.09 -14.46 -7.61
N VAL A 66 0.11 -13.87 -6.41
CA VAL A 66 1.04 -14.21 -5.31
C VAL A 66 0.25 -14.66 -4.08
N LEU A 67 -0.83 -13.94 -3.74
CA LEU A 67 -1.66 -14.21 -2.57
C LEU A 67 -2.88 -15.06 -2.91
N SER A 68 -3.50 -15.64 -1.88
CA SER A 68 -4.76 -16.39 -2.04
C SER A 68 -5.92 -15.46 -2.40
N SER A 69 -6.99 -16.01 -2.99
CA SER A 69 -8.21 -15.25 -3.31
C SER A 69 -8.82 -14.57 -2.09
N GLU A 70 -8.78 -15.23 -0.93
CA GLU A 70 -9.26 -14.68 0.35
C GLU A 70 -8.44 -13.46 0.78
N GLN A 71 -7.10 -13.54 0.71
CA GLN A 71 -6.22 -12.41 1.03
C GLN A 71 -6.45 -11.23 0.07
N ILE A 72 -6.67 -11.51 -1.22
CA ILE A 72 -6.95 -10.47 -2.21
C ILE A 72 -8.29 -9.78 -1.92
N GLU A 73 -9.31 -10.54 -1.55
CA GLU A 73 -10.61 -9.98 -1.22
C GLU A 73 -10.54 -9.09 0.03
N GLU A 74 -9.74 -9.48 1.03
CA GLU A 74 -9.47 -8.65 2.21
C GLU A 74 -8.78 -7.33 1.85
N LEU A 75 -7.79 -7.35 0.95
CA LEU A 75 -7.15 -6.11 0.48
C LEU A 75 -8.13 -5.16 -0.22
N LYS A 76 -9.08 -5.70 -1.00
CA LYS A 76 -10.12 -4.89 -1.64
C LYS A 76 -11.04 -4.24 -0.60
N ARG A 77 -11.53 -5.02 0.39
CA ARG A 77 -12.35 -4.47 1.49
C ARG A 77 -11.63 -3.36 2.23
N ARG A 78 -10.36 -3.56 2.61
CA ARG A 78 -9.54 -2.52 3.27
C ARG A 78 -9.39 -1.26 2.41
N ARG A 79 -9.28 -1.40 1.08
CA ARG A 79 -9.24 -0.26 0.17
C ARG A 79 -10.57 0.49 0.14
N GLU A 80 -11.69 -0.22 0.11
CA GLU A 80 -13.03 0.39 0.14
C GLU A 80 -13.30 1.13 1.45
N MET A 81 -12.94 0.52 2.59
CA MET A 81 -13.03 1.16 3.90
C MET A 81 -12.27 2.48 3.97
N ARG A 82 -11.03 2.52 3.45
CA ARG A 82 -10.24 3.76 3.40
C ARG A 82 -10.88 4.84 2.54
N LYS A 83 -11.45 4.48 1.39
CA LYS A 83 -12.20 5.44 0.57
C LYS A 83 -13.39 6.02 1.33
N CYS A 84 -14.11 5.19 2.09
CA CYS A 84 -15.22 5.66 2.91
C CYS A 84 -14.77 6.62 4.01
N GLU A 85 -13.67 6.31 4.71
CA GLU A 85 -13.08 7.15 5.75
C GLU A 85 -12.61 8.50 5.19
N GLU A 86 -11.83 8.50 4.10
CA GLU A 86 -11.38 9.72 3.42
C GLU A 86 -12.56 10.59 2.96
N ASN A 87 -13.64 9.97 2.48
CA ASN A 87 -14.85 10.70 2.10
C ASN A 87 -15.52 11.37 3.31
N ILE A 88 -15.64 10.67 4.44
CA ILE A 88 -16.23 11.22 5.67
C ILE A 88 -15.42 12.42 6.15
N GLU A 89 -14.10 12.28 6.29
CA GLU A 89 -13.20 13.35 6.72
C GLU A 89 -13.28 14.56 5.79
N PHE A 90 -13.32 14.33 4.48
CA PHE A 90 -13.51 15.37 3.49
C PHE A 90 -14.82 16.13 3.73
N PHE A 91 -15.95 15.43 3.88
CA PHE A 91 -17.25 16.09 4.11
C PHE A 91 -17.29 16.84 5.44
N GLU A 92 -16.71 16.31 6.52
CA GLU A 92 -16.61 17.01 7.80
C GLU A 92 -15.78 18.29 7.69
N ARG A 93 -14.66 18.23 6.97
CA ARG A 93 -13.82 19.39 6.69
C ARG A 93 -14.57 20.46 5.90
N ILE A 94 -15.32 20.07 4.86
CA ILE A 94 -16.15 21.00 4.09
C ILE A 94 -17.23 21.64 4.96
N LYS A 95 -17.93 20.87 5.81
CA LYS A 95 -18.92 21.40 6.75
C LYS A 95 -18.32 22.48 7.66
N LYS A 96 -17.15 22.22 8.25
CA LYS A 96 -16.42 23.19 9.09
C LYS A 96 -16.07 24.47 8.34
N LEU A 97 -15.59 24.34 7.09
CA LEU A 97 -15.26 25.50 6.25
C LEU A 97 -16.49 26.36 5.93
N CYS A 98 -17.61 25.73 5.57
CA CYS A 98 -18.87 26.44 5.30
C CYS A 98 -19.40 27.18 6.54
N GLN A 99 -19.30 26.57 7.72
CA GLN A 99 -19.70 27.18 8.99
C GLN A 99 -18.81 28.39 9.35
N ASN A 100 -17.49 28.28 9.18
CA ASN A 100 -16.56 29.38 9.43
C ASN A 100 -16.70 30.53 8.44
N LYS A 101 -17.07 30.25 7.18
CA LYS A 101 -17.35 31.27 6.17
C LYS A 101 -18.55 32.15 6.55
N SER A 102 -19.55 31.58 7.24
CA SER A 102 -20.71 32.32 7.76
C SER A 102 -20.36 33.34 8.85
N LEU A 103 -19.29 33.10 9.63
CA LEU A 103 -18.81 34.01 10.68
C LEU A 103 -18.01 35.21 10.12
N MET A 104 -17.28 35.05 9.01
CA MET A 104 -16.55 36.16 8.38
C MET A 104 -17.45 37.20 7.71
N PHE A 105 -18.66 36.85 7.29
CA PHE A 105 -19.62 37.80 6.69
C PHE A 105 -20.47 38.56 7.70
N ARG A 106 -20.46 38.16 8.98
CA ARG A 106 -21.20 38.85 10.07
C ARG A 106 -20.40 39.95 10.77
N GLY A 107 -19.13 40.17 10.39
CA GLY A 107 -18.23 41.17 10.99
C GLY A 107 -17.90 42.38 10.10
N LYS A 108 -18.66 42.63 9.04
CA LYS A 108 -18.56 43.85 8.21
C LYS A 108 -19.88 44.62 8.24
N ILE A 109 -20.22 45.18 9.40
CA ILE A 109 -21.09 46.36 9.57
C ILE A 109 -20.47 47.18 10.69
#